data_AF-A0A835SDS3-F1
#
_entry.id   AF-A0A835SDS3-F1
#
_cell.length_a   1.000
_cell.length_b   1.000
_cell.length_c   1.000
_cell.angle_alpha   90.00
_cell.angle_beta   90.00
_cell.angle_gamma   90.00
#
_symmetry.space_group_name_H-M   'P 1'
#
loop_
_entity.id
_entity.type
_entity.pdbx_description
1 polymer ?
#
loop_
_entity_poly.entity_id
_entity_poly.type
_entity_poly.pdbx_seq_one_letter_code
_entity_poly.pdbx_strand_id
1 'polypeptide(L)'
;MNMPVAFISVILLPIVGNAAEHASAIMFAIKDKLDITLGVAIGSSTQISMFLIPFCVVIGWMMGKGMDLNFQLFETATLFITVLVVAFMLQEGTANYFKGLMLILCYLIVVASFFVHVDPALNDD
;
A
#
# COMPACT_ATOMS: atom_id res chain seq x y z
N MET A 1 10.46 -22.16 3.44
CA MET A 1 10.53 -21.05 2.49
C MET A 1 10.61 -19.78 3.32
N ASN A 2 11.81 -19.21 3.52
CA ASN A 2 11.98 -18.02 4.35
C ASN A 2 11.58 -16.79 3.53
N MET A 3 10.30 -16.41 3.58
CA MET A 3 9.84 -15.15 2.99
C MET A 3 10.10 -14.01 3.98
N PRO A 4 10.55 -12.83 3.51
CA PRO A 4 10.72 -11.65 4.36
C PRO A 4 9.42 -11.28 5.06
N VAL A 5 9.49 -10.86 6.33
CA VAL A 5 8.30 -10.42 7.09
C VAL A 5 7.68 -9.20 6.43
N ALA A 6 8.51 -8.24 5.99
CA ALA A 6 8.07 -7.08 5.21
C ALA A 6 7.30 -7.46 3.93
N PHE A 7 7.70 -8.53 3.23
CA PHE A 7 6.96 -9.00 2.06
C PHE A 7 5.55 -9.49 2.43
N ILE A 8 5.43 -10.24 3.54
CA ILE A 8 4.13 -10.75 4.00
C ILE A 8 3.24 -9.59 4.46
N SER A 9 3.77 -8.66 5.24
CA SER A 9 3.01 -7.55 5.83
C SER A 9 2.61 -6.47 4.83
N VAL A 10 3.52 -6.10 3.91
CA VAL A 10 3.31 -4.97 2.98
C VAL A 10 2.62 -5.41 1.69
N ILE A 11 2.83 -6.65 1.24
CA ILE A 11 2.30 -7.13 -0.05
C ILE A 11 1.11 -8.08 0.17
N LEU A 12 1.31 -9.20 0.86
CA LEU A 12 0.28 -10.24 0.93
C LEU A 12 -0.92 -9.84 1.78
N LEU A 13 -0.67 -9.28 2.97
CA LEU A 13 -1.73 -8.94 3.91
C LEU A 13 -2.72 -7.90 3.33
N PRO A 14 -2.28 -6.80 2.69
CA PRO A 14 -3.22 -5.81 2.14
C PRO A 14 -3.96 -6.30 0.89
N ILE A 15 -3.35 -7.19 0.08
CA ILE A 15 -4.05 -7.80 -1.06
C ILE A 15 -5.28 -8.55 -0.58
N VAL A 16 -5.15 -9.34 0.48
CA VAL A 16 -6.26 -10.11 1.05
C VAL A 16 -7.23 -9.21 1.81
N GLY A 17 -6.70 -8.30 2.64
CA GLY A 17 -7.50 -7.37 3.46
C GLY A 17 -8.38 -6.43 2.63
N ASN A 18 -7.89 -5.97 1.49
CA ASN A 18 -8.57 -5.00 0.63
C ASN A 18 -9.16 -5.64 -0.63
N ALA A 19 -9.20 -6.97 -0.73
CA ALA A 19 -9.67 -7.69 -1.92
C ALA A 19 -11.10 -7.29 -2.33
N ALA A 20 -12.00 -7.13 -1.34
CA ALA A 20 -13.38 -6.74 -1.57
C ALA A 20 -13.49 -5.32 -2.14
N GLU A 21 -12.68 -4.39 -1.63
CA GLU A 21 -12.65 -3.01 -2.11
C GLU A 21 -12.08 -2.93 -3.52
N HIS A 22 -11.00 -3.67 -3.81
CA HIS A 22 -10.44 -3.80 -5.15
C HIS A 22 -11.47 -4.37 -6.14
N ALA A 23 -12.19 -5.43 -5.77
CA ALA A 23 -13.24 -6.00 -6.62
C ALA A 23 -14.35 -4.98 -6.90
N SER A 24 -14.74 -4.19 -5.89
CA SER A 24 -15.74 -3.14 -6.05
C SER A 24 -15.25 -2.03 -6.98
N ALA A 25 -13.99 -1.58 -6.82
CA ALA A 25 -13.37 -0.56 -7.64
C ALA A 25 -13.27 -1.01 -9.11
N ILE A 26 -12.84 -2.25 -9.37
CA ILE A 26 -12.78 -2.82 -10.73
C ILE A 26 -14.19 -2.89 -11.34
N MET A 27 -15.20 -3.30 -10.58
CA MET A 27 -16.58 -3.33 -11.06
C MET A 27 -17.09 -1.92 -11.44
N PHE A 28 -16.74 -0.88 -10.68
CA PHE A 28 -17.10 0.50 -11.02
C PHE A 28 -16.31 1.04 -12.21
N ALA A 29 -15.04 0.64 -12.35
CA ALA A 29 -14.20 1.01 -13.50
C ALA A 29 -14.76 0.45 -14.81
N ILE A 30 -15.23 -0.81 -14.82
CA ILE A 30 -15.86 -1.43 -16.00
C ILE A 30 -17.17 -0.72 -16.38
N LYS A 31 -17.84 -0.09 -15.41
CA LYS A 31 -19.06 0.72 -15.64
C LYS A 31 -18.76 2.16 -16.03
N ASP A 32 -17.52 2.47 -16.39
CA ASP A 32 -17.05 3.81 -16.77
C ASP A 32 -17.26 4.85 -15.67
N LYS A 33 -17.23 4.41 -14.40
CA LYS A 33 -17.36 5.28 -13.22
C LYS A 33 -16.00 5.52 -12.57
N LEU A 34 -15.15 6.24 -13.29
CA LEU A 34 -13.77 6.53 -12.88
C LEU A 34 -13.72 7.28 -11.54
N ASP A 35 -14.55 8.30 -11.35
CA ASP A 35 -14.57 9.09 -10.10
C ASP A 35 -14.89 8.24 -8.86
N ILE A 36 -15.85 7.31 -9.00
CA ILE A 36 -16.21 6.38 -7.93
C ILE A 36 -15.06 5.41 -7.66
N THR A 37 -14.42 4.92 -8.73
CA THR A 37 -13.28 4.00 -8.64
C THR A 37 -12.11 4.64 -7.88
N LEU A 38 -11.73 5.86 -8.26
CA LEU A 38 -10.68 6.61 -7.58
C LEU A 38 -11.08 6.99 -6.15
N GLY A 39 -12.34 7.35 -5.93
CA GLY A 39 -12.88 7.63 -4.59
C GLY A 39 -12.74 6.45 -3.64
N VAL A 40 -13.04 5.22 -4.10
CA VAL A 40 -12.86 3.99 -3.31
C VAL A 40 -11.38 3.75 -3.00
N ALA A 41 -10.50 3.83 -4.01
CA ALA A 41 -9.08 3.54 -3.83
C ALA A 41 -8.37 4.56 -2.93
N ILE A 42 -8.57 5.85 -3.17
CA ILE A 42 -7.96 6.94 -2.39
C ILE A 42 -8.58 6.99 -0.99
N GLY A 43 -9.90 6.78 -0.88
CA GLY A 43 -10.61 6.75 0.40
C GLY A 43 -10.10 5.65 1.32
N SER A 44 -9.98 4.41 0.82
CA SER A 44 -9.41 3.28 1.56
C SER A 44 -7.97 3.56 1.99
N SER A 45 -7.12 4.04 1.07
CA SER A 45 -5.72 4.38 1.38
C SER A 45 -5.60 5.47 2.45
N THR A 46 -6.45 6.49 2.39
CA THR A 46 -6.49 7.59 3.36
C THR A 46 -7.00 7.12 4.73
N GLN A 47 -8.01 6.25 4.75
CA GLN A 47 -8.51 5.66 5.99
C GLN A 47 -7.43 4.81 6.67
N ILE A 48 -6.70 4.02 5.90
CA ILE A 48 -5.61 3.20 6.43
C ILE A 48 -4.52 4.08 7.03
N SER A 49 -4.08 5.10 6.29
CA SER A 49 -2.97 5.97 6.72
C SER A 49 -3.32 6.91 7.88
N MET A 50 -4.50 7.53 7.85
CA MET A 50 -4.90 8.55 8.83
C MET A 50 -5.58 7.98 10.06
N PHE A 51 -6.14 6.77 9.97
CA PHE A 51 -6.89 6.17 11.08
C PHE A 51 -6.32 4.83 11.52
N LEU A 52 -6.29 3.81 10.67
CA LEU A 52 -5.89 2.45 11.09
C LEU A 52 -4.47 2.40 11.64
N ILE A 53 -3.49 2.98 10.94
CA ILE A 53 -2.08 2.94 11.37
C ILE A 53 -1.89 3.66 12.73
N PRO A 54 -2.31 4.93 12.91
CA PRO A 54 -2.23 5.59 14.21
C PRO A 54 -3.01 4.87 15.32
N PHE A 55 -4.16 4.30 14.98
CA PHE A 55 -4.98 3.56 15.94
C PHE A 55 -4.27 2.29 16.43
N CYS A 56 -3.59 1.55 15.54
CA CYS A 56 -2.76 0.41 15.92
C CYS A 56 -1.62 0.81 16.88
N VAL A 57 -0.97 1.96 16.66
CA VAL A 57 0.07 2.49 17.57
C VAL A 57 -0.51 2.73 18.97
N VAL A 58 -1.67 3.39 19.06
CA VAL A 58 -2.34 3.65 20.35
C VAL A 58 -2.75 2.35 21.06
N ILE A 59 -3.24 1.35 20.32
CA ILE A 59 -3.52 0.01 20.89
C ILE A 59 -2.25 -0.64 21.41
N GLY A 60 -1.14 -0.55 20.66
CA GLY A 60 0.16 -1.04 21.10
C GLY A 60 0.56 -0.46 22.46
N TRP A 61 0.42 0.86 22.63
CA TRP A 61 0.68 1.54 23.89
C TRP A 61 -0.24 1.05 25.03
N MET A 62 -1.54 0.86 24.77
CA MET A 62 -2.47 0.33 25.76
C MET A 62 -2.14 -1.10 26.18
N MET A 63 -1.56 -1.90 25.28
CA MET A 63 -1.12 -3.29 25.56
C MET A 63 0.30 -3.36 26.16
N GLY A 64 0.95 -2.23 26.42
CA GLY A 64 2.33 -2.18 26.93
C GLY A 64 3.39 -2.60 25.92
N LYS A 65 3.07 -2.62 24.61
CA LYS A 65 4.04 -2.85 23.54
C LYS A 65 4.48 -1.52 22.93
N GLY A 66 5.79 -1.28 22.89
CA GLY A 66 6.36 -0.12 22.20
C GLY A 66 6.18 -0.25 20.69
N MET A 67 5.12 0.36 20.16
CA MET A 67 4.87 0.48 18.74
C MET A 67 5.08 1.95 18.34
N ASP A 68 5.79 2.17 17.24
CA ASP A 68 6.03 3.48 16.66
C ASP A 68 5.68 3.48 15.15
N LEU A 69 5.93 4.60 14.48
CA LEU A 69 5.71 4.77 13.04
C LEU A 69 7.02 4.62 12.24
N ASN A 70 7.98 3.83 12.74
CA ASN A 70 9.26 3.62 12.08
C ASN A 70 9.19 2.44 11.09
N PHE A 71 8.79 2.73 9.85
CA PHE A 71 8.70 1.77 8.75
C PHE A 71 10.06 1.44 8.10
N GLN A 72 11.20 1.79 8.72
CA GLN A 72 12.52 1.69 8.12
C GLN A 72 12.69 2.54 6.83
N LEU A 73 13.94 2.74 6.39
CA LEU A 73 14.24 3.64 5.28
C LEU A 73 13.67 3.13 3.95
N PHE A 74 13.75 1.82 3.70
CA PHE A 74 13.31 1.22 2.46
C PHE A 74 11.80 1.34 2.26
N GLU A 75 10.99 0.90 3.24
CA GLU A 75 9.52 0.98 3.10
C GLU A 75 9.04 2.42 3.04
N THR A 76 9.63 3.33 3.82
CA THR A 76 9.31 4.76 3.79
C THR A 76 9.62 5.37 2.42
N ALA A 77 10.79 5.08 1.84
CA ALA A 77 11.18 5.57 0.52
C ALA A 77 10.26 5.01 -0.58
N THR A 78 9.96 3.72 -0.53
CA THR A 78 9.07 3.07 -1.51
C THR A 78 7.64 3.61 -1.41
N LEU A 79 7.12 3.80 -0.21
CA LEU A 79 5.81 4.42 0.02
C LEU A 79 5.77 5.83 -0.57
N PHE A 80 6.78 6.65 -0.27
CA PHE A 80 6.87 8.03 -0.76
C PHE A 80 6.90 8.10 -2.29
N ILE A 81 7.74 7.28 -2.94
CA ILE A 81 7.81 7.21 -4.41
C ILE A 81 6.49 6.73 -5.00
N THR A 82 5.86 5.73 -4.39
CA THR A 82 4.56 5.20 -4.86
C THR A 82 3.48 6.27 -4.81
N VAL A 83 3.37 7.02 -3.72
CA VAL A 83 2.41 8.13 -3.58
C VAL A 83 2.66 9.19 -4.65
N LEU A 84 3.93 9.58 -4.89
CA LEU A 84 4.26 10.55 -5.94
C LEU A 84 3.86 10.04 -7.33
N VAL A 85 4.23 8.81 -7.69
CA VAL A 85 3.90 8.24 -9.01
C VAL A 85 2.39 8.16 -9.22
N VAL A 86 1.65 7.71 -8.21
CA VAL A 86 0.18 7.65 -8.28
C VAL A 86 -0.42 9.04 -8.40
N ALA A 87 0.05 10.02 -7.61
CA ALA A 87 -0.44 11.40 -7.67
C ALA A 87 -0.24 12.03 -9.06
N PHE A 88 0.93 11.85 -9.67
CA PHE A 88 1.21 12.35 -11.02
C PHE A 88 0.36 11.66 -12.08
N MET A 89 0.18 10.33 -12.01
CA MET A 89 -0.60 9.58 -12.99
C MET A 89 -2.10 9.95 -12.95
N LEU A 90 -2.61 10.31 -11.77
CA LEU A 90 -4.00 10.67 -11.55
C LEU A 90 -4.31 12.16 -11.78
N GLN A 91 -3.29 13.03 -11.87
CA GLN A 91 -3.46 14.49 -12.00
C GLN A 91 -4.28 14.90 -13.23
N GLU A 92 -4.20 14.14 -14.31
CA GLU A 92 -4.89 14.44 -15.58
C GLU A 92 -6.37 14.02 -15.59
N GLY A 93 -6.90 13.42 -14.51
CA GLY A 93 -8.32 13.06 -14.38
C GLY A 93 -8.84 12.04 -15.40
N THR A 94 -7.96 11.45 -16.22
CA THR A 94 -8.28 10.53 -17.31
C THR A 94 -7.57 9.20 -17.12
N ALA A 95 -8.30 8.09 -17.29
CA ALA A 95 -7.72 6.75 -17.32
C ALA A 95 -7.50 6.31 -18.76
N ASN A 96 -6.37 5.65 -19.01
CA ASN A 96 -6.15 4.91 -20.24
C ASN A 96 -5.49 3.57 -19.91
N TYR A 97 -5.56 2.63 -20.85
CA TYR A 97 -4.98 1.30 -20.66
C TYR A 97 -3.46 1.35 -20.41
N PHE A 98 -2.76 2.33 -20.99
CA PHE A 98 -1.31 2.47 -20.85
C PHE A 98 -0.88 2.92 -19.44
N LYS A 99 -1.57 3.90 -18.85
CA LYS A 99 -1.43 4.38 -17.46
C LYS A 99 -1.74 3.24 -16.49
N GLY A 100 -2.82 2.49 -16.75
CA GLY A 100 -3.14 1.29 -15.98
C GLY A 100 -2.01 0.26 -16.02
N LEU A 101 -1.48 -0.03 -17.21
CA LEU A 101 -0.35 -0.94 -17.37
C LEU A 101 0.91 -0.44 -16.66
N MET A 102 1.23 0.86 -16.77
CA MET A 102 2.38 1.47 -16.08
C MET A 102 2.26 1.31 -14.56
N LEU A 103 1.09 1.58 -13.99
CA LEU A 103 0.85 1.43 -12.55
C LEU A 103 1.00 -0.03 -12.10
N ILE A 104 0.51 -1.00 -12.88
CA ILE A 104 0.70 -2.43 -12.60
C ILE A 104 2.19 -2.79 -12.65
N LEU A 105 2.94 -2.33 -13.65
CA LEU A 105 4.37 -2.59 -13.76
C LEU A 105 5.16 -1.97 -12.60
N CYS A 106 4.83 -0.74 -12.19
CA CYS A 106 5.41 -0.13 -11.00
C CYS A 106 5.14 -0.97 -9.74
N TYR A 107 3.90 -1.46 -9.57
CA TYR A 107 3.56 -2.34 -8.45
C TYR A 107 4.36 -3.65 -8.49
N LEU A 108 4.53 -4.27 -9.65
CA LEU A 108 5.35 -5.48 -9.79
C LEU A 108 6.82 -5.25 -9.42
N ILE A 109 7.38 -4.09 -9.77
CA ILE A 109 8.74 -3.71 -9.35
C ILE A 109 8.82 -3.59 -7.82
N VAL A 110 7.82 -2.98 -7.18
CA VAL A 110 7.73 -2.90 -5.72
C VAL A 110 7.65 -4.29 -5.09
N VAL A 111 6.75 -5.16 -5.59
CA VAL A 111 6.62 -6.56 -5.14
C VAL A 111 7.94 -7.32 -5.25
N ALA A 112 8.62 -7.21 -6.38
CA ALA A 112 9.92 -7.85 -6.60
C ALA A 112 11.00 -7.30 -5.66
N SER A 113 10.99 -5.99 -5.40
CA SER A 113 11.92 -5.34 -4.47
C SER A 113 11.72 -5.84 -3.05
N PHE A 114 10.47 -5.92 -2.55
CA PHE A 114 10.16 -6.46 -1.22
C PHE A 114 10.41 -7.96 -1.09
N PHE A 115 10.31 -8.72 -2.19
CA PHE A 115 10.60 -10.15 -2.17
C PHE A 115 12.09 -10.45 -1.97
N VAL A 116 12.96 -9.60 -2.56
CA VAL A 116 14.41 -9.71 -2.44
C VAL A 116 14.94 -8.97 -1.21
N HIS A 117 14.21 -7.98 -0.71
CA HIS A 117 14.56 -7.23 0.49
C HIS A 117 14.53 -8.15 1.71
N VAL A 118 15.67 -8.27 2.39
CA VAL A 118 15.77 -8.91 3.69
C VAL A 118 16.11 -7.80 4.67
N ASP A 119 15.18 -7.52 5.59
CA ASP A 119 15.45 -6.56 6.63
C ASP A 119 16.67 -7.03 7.44
N PRO A 120 17.64 -6.15 7.73
CA PRO A 120 18.70 -6.49 8.66
C PRO A 120 18.04 -6.91 9.98
N ALA A 121 18.40 -8.10 10.48
CA ALA A 121 17.90 -8.58 11.76
C ALA A 121 18.12 -7.47 12.80
N LEU A 122 17.05 -7.09 13.50
CA LEU A 122 17.16 -6.31 14.72
C LEU A 122 18.07 -7.13 15.64
N ASN A 123 19.32 -6.69 15.79
CA ASN A 123 20.11 -7.07 16.94
C ASN A 123 19.37 -6.40 18.11
N ASP A 124 18.56 -7.19 18.81
CA ASP A 124 18.01 -6.83 20.11
C ASP A 124 19.20 -6.65 21.08
N ASP A 125 19.73 -5.42 21.15
CA ASP A 125 20.50 -4.92 22.29
C ASP A 125 19.56 -4.13 23.21
#